data_AF-A0A5D2W903-F1
#
_entry.id   AF-A0A5D2W903-F1
#
_cell.length_a   1.000
_cell.length_b   1.000
_cell.length_c   1.000
_cell.angle_alpha   90.00
_cell.angle_beta   90.00
_cell.angle_gamma   90.00
#
_symmetry.space_group_name_H-M   'P 1'
#
loop_
_entity.id
_entity.type
_entity.pdbx_description
1 polymer ?
#
loop_
_entity_poly.entity_id
_entity_poly.type
_entity_poly.pdbx_seq_one_letter_code
_entity_poly.pdbx_strand_id
1 'polypeptide(L)'
;MEDKIGRLIILIICCSILKGAVSQVYSVGDESGWSSEVDYGSWSEKYNFTVGDVLEFTYNKGQHNVFEVTESTYRTCDASSGVLAKYESGDDKVELTESKKYWFICNVSGHCIGGMRFGVDVKAGNTSSTNLDPTPSANSGNAFDTWSLGLRIFAFQFLLRLFC
;
A
#
# COMPACT_ATOMS: atom_id res chain seq x y z
N MET A 1 0.57 -9.99 -43.32
CA MET A 1 1.68 -10.21 -42.36
C MET A 1 1.70 -9.06 -41.35
N GLU A 2 1.36 -7.86 -41.83
CA GLU A 2 1.17 -6.61 -41.12
C GLU A 2 0.04 -6.65 -40.06
N ASP A 3 -0.97 -7.48 -40.28
CA ASP A 3 -2.12 -7.73 -39.40
C ASP A 3 -1.76 -8.48 -38.11
N LYS A 4 -0.84 -9.46 -38.21
CA LYS A 4 -0.33 -10.22 -37.07
C LYS A 4 0.64 -9.38 -36.24
N ILE A 5 1.47 -8.59 -36.91
CA ILE A 5 2.41 -7.65 -36.29
C ILE A 5 1.65 -6.55 -35.55
N GLY A 6 0.58 -5.99 -36.13
CA GLY A 6 -0.26 -4.99 -35.47
C GLY A 6 -0.95 -5.48 -34.20
N ARG A 7 -1.49 -6.72 -34.20
CA ARG A 7 -2.09 -7.33 -33.00
C ARG A 7 -1.06 -7.61 -31.91
N LEU A 8 0.15 -8.04 -32.29
CA LEU A 8 1.24 -8.28 -31.37
C LEU A 8 1.70 -6.97 -30.70
N ILE A 9 1.80 -5.88 -31.47
CA ILE A 9 2.16 -4.55 -30.95
C ILE A 9 1.09 -4.02 -29.99
N ILE A 10 -0.20 -4.16 -30.32
CA ILE A 10 -1.31 -3.72 -29.45
C ILE A 10 -1.34 -4.50 -28.13
N LEU A 11 -1.11 -5.82 -28.15
CA LEU A 11 -1.03 -6.62 -26.93
C LEU A 11 0.15 -6.25 -26.03
N ILE A 12 1.33 -6.01 -26.63
CA ILE A 12 2.53 -5.58 -25.89
C ILE A 12 2.33 -4.18 -25.26
N ILE A 13 1.71 -3.26 -25.99
CA ILE A 13 1.37 -1.92 -25.46
C ILE A 13 0.35 -2.04 -24.33
N CYS A 14 -0.66 -2.89 -24.45
CA CYS A 14 -1.70 -3.04 -23.43
C CYS A 14 -1.18 -3.70 -22.13
N CYS A 15 -0.28 -4.67 -22.22
CA CYS A 15 0.38 -5.27 -21.05
C CYS A 15 1.31 -4.30 -20.32
N SER A 16 1.87 -3.30 -21.02
CA SER A 16 2.78 -2.30 -20.45
C SER A 16 2.07 -1.26 -19.55
N ILE A 17 0.73 -1.19 -19.59
CA ILE A 17 -0.07 -0.17 -18.89
C ILE A 17 -0.58 -0.68 -17.53
N LEU A 18 -0.46 -1.97 -17.24
CA LEU A 18 -0.87 -2.55 -15.96
C LEU A 18 0.25 -2.43 -14.91
N LYS A 19 0.50 -1.21 -14.43
CA LYS A 19 1.22 -1.02 -13.15
C LYS A 19 0.22 -1.24 -12.02
N GLY A 20 0.14 -2.48 -11.52
CA GLY A 20 -0.61 -2.78 -10.31
C GLY A 20 0.00 -2.05 -9.11
N ALA A 21 -0.84 -1.58 -8.18
CA ALA A 21 -0.36 -1.16 -6.86
C ALA A 21 0.09 -2.44 -6.12
N VAL A 22 1.40 -2.59 -5.92
CA VAL A 22 1.95 -3.71 -5.14
C VAL A 22 2.14 -3.20 -3.71
N SER A 23 1.39 -3.77 -2.77
CA SER A 23 1.63 -3.63 -1.34
C SER A 23 2.90 -4.42 -0.96
N GLN A 24 3.84 -3.76 -0.29
CA GLN A 24 5.07 -4.38 0.22
C GLN A 24 4.92 -4.76 1.69
N VAL A 25 5.62 -5.81 2.11
CA VAL A 25 5.76 -6.17 3.52
C VAL A 25 7.20 -5.90 3.95
N TYR A 26 7.38 -5.10 5.01
CA TYR A 26 8.68 -4.75 5.57
C TYR A 26 8.84 -5.38 6.94
N SER A 27 9.82 -6.28 7.07
CA SER A 27 10.20 -6.84 8.36
C SER A 27 10.92 -5.77 9.18
N VAL A 28 10.31 -5.38 10.30
CA VAL A 28 10.83 -4.33 11.18
C VAL A 28 12.09 -4.82 11.86
N GLY A 29 13.20 -4.09 11.65
CA GLY A 29 14.53 -4.48 12.12
C GLY A 29 15.23 -5.54 11.26
N ASP A 30 14.72 -5.81 10.05
CA ASP A 30 15.27 -6.79 9.11
C ASP A 30 15.47 -8.16 9.79
N GLU A 31 16.66 -8.77 9.72
CA GLU A 31 16.95 -10.08 10.32
C GLU A 31 16.91 -10.09 11.85
N SER A 32 17.09 -8.94 12.48
CA SER A 32 17.12 -8.79 13.95
C SER A 32 15.72 -8.69 14.56
N GLY A 33 14.68 -8.51 13.74
CA GLY A 33 13.30 -8.31 14.17
C GLY A 33 13.12 -7.10 15.09
N TRP A 34 11.98 -7.07 15.79
CA TRP A 34 11.66 -6.02 16.76
C TRP A 34 12.41 -6.26 18.09
N SER A 35 13.65 -5.80 18.17
CA SER A 35 14.56 -5.97 19.31
C SER A 35 15.29 -4.68 19.71
N SER A 36 16.01 -4.71 20.85
CA SER A 36 16.76 -3.57 21.40
C SER A 36 18.11 -3.29 20.74
N GLU A 37 18.54 -4.14 19.79
CA GLU A 37 19.88 -4.08 19.17
C GLU A 37 19.89 -3.30 17.85
N VAL A 38 18.72 -2.86 17.39
CA VAL A 38 18.53 -2.23 16.08
C VAL A 38 18.52 -0.70 16.19
N ASP A 39 19.23 -0.03 15.29
CA ASP A 39 19.05 1.40 15.04
C ASP A 39 17.84 1.62 14.14
N TYR A 40 16.68 1.86 14.76
CA TYR A 40 15.44 2.09 14.00
C TYR A 40 15.38 3.44 13.30
N GLY A 41 16.22 4.40 13.66
CA GLY A 41 16.37 5.64 12.88
C GLY A 41 16.85 5.30 11.49
N SER A 42 18.00 4.62 11.40
CA SER A 42 18.56 4.15 10.14
C SER A 42 17.66 3.18 9.39
N TRP A 43 17.02 2.22 10.09
CA TRP A 43 16.11 1.27 9.45
C TRP A 43 14.89 1.96 8.82
N SER A 44 14.29 2.93 9.52
CA SER A 44 13.09 3.63 9.02
C SER A 44 13.36 4.51 7.79
N GLU A 45 14.61 4.91 7.57
CA GLU A 45 15.03 5.74 6.43
C GLU A 45 15.41 4.91 5.19
N LYS A 46 15.53 3.58 5.32
CA LYS A 46 15.94 2.67 4.23
C LYS A 46 14.88 2.52 3.13
N TYR A 47 13.61 2.78 3.45
CA TYR A 47 12.47 2.47 2.60
C TYR A 47 11.56 3.67 2.36
N ASN A 48 10.82 3.64 1.24
CA ASN A 48 9.78 4.61 0.94
C ASN A 48 8.42 3.96 1.16
N PHE A 49 7.80 4.24 2.30
CA PHE A 49 6.52 3.65 2.68
C PHE A 49 5.36 4.34 1.93
N THR A 50 4.44 3.52 1.42
CA THR A 50 3.25 3.97 0.73
C THR A 50 1.98 3.36 1.33
N VAL A 51 0.83 4.00 1.07
CA VAL A 51 -0.46 3.48 1.51
C VAL A 51 -0.68 2.06 0.97
N GLY A 52 -1.02 1.14 1.88
CA GLY A 52 -1.22 -0.27 1.61
C GLY A 52 -0.02 -1.15 1.98
N ASP A 53 1.15 -0.58 2.23
CA ASP A 53 2.30 -1.34 2.74
C ASP A 53 2.05 -1.87 4.15
N VAL A 54 2.76 -2.94 4.53
CA VAL A 54 2.63 -3.62 5.82
C VAL A 54 3.96 -3.61 6.56
N LEU A 55 3.93 -3.25 7.83
CA LEU A 55 5.04 -3.46 8.76
C LEU A 55 4.83 -4.78 9.50
N GLU A 56 5.79 -5.69 9.43
CA GLU A 56 5.79 -6.98 10.12
C GLU A 56 6.75 -6.93 11.30
N PHE A 57 6.21 -7.08 12.51
CA PHE A 57 6.95 -7.05 13.76
C PHE A 57 7.07 -8.46 14.32
N THR A 58 8.25 -9.04 14.23
CA THR A 58 8.55 -10.35 14.82
C THR A 58 9.37 -10.19 16.10
N TYR A 59 8.91 -10.80 17.19
CA TYR A 59 9.58 -10.78 18.49
C TYR A 59 9.08 -11.87 19.43
N ASN A 60 9.84 -12.16 20.49
CA ASN A 60 9.40 -13.07 21.54
C ASN A 60 8.20 -12.48 22.30
N LYS A 61 7.03 -13.10 22.15
CA LYS A 61 5.81 -12.70 22.86
C LYS A 61 6.07 -12.55 24.37
N GLY A 62 5.63 -11.43 24.93
CA GLY A 62 5.80 -11.10 26.35
C GLY A 62 7.14 -10.44 26.70
N GLN A 63 8.15 -10.47 25.82
CA GLN A 63 9.38 -9.69 26.00
C GLN A 63 9.26 -8.28 25.41
N HIS A 64 8.49 -8.15 24.34
CA HIS A 64 8.22 -6.90 23.64
C HIS A 64 6.73 -6.75 23.33
N ASN A 65 6.34 -5.55 22.96
CA ASN A 65 5.06 -5.23 22.34
C ASN A 65 5.26 -4.11 21.32
N VAL A 66 4.22 -3.83 20.54
CA VAL A 66 4.20 -2.75 19.56
C VAL A 66 2.96 -1.91 19.80
N PHE A 67 3.15 -0.66 20.21
CA PHE A 67 2.06 0.30 20.32
C PHE A 67 2.19 1.33 19.20
N GLU A 68 1.13 1.51 18.42
CA GLU A 68 0.97 2.71 17.60
C GLU A 68 0.53 3.85 18.52
N VAL A 69 1.21 4.99 18.44
CA VAL A 69 1.00 6.10 19.36
C VAL A 69 0.98 7.45 18.66
N THR A 70 0.52 8.47 19.38
CA THR A 70 0.69 9.86 18.94
C THR A 70 2.16 10.27 18.96
N GLU A 71 2.52 11.30 18.19
CA GLU A 71 3.89 11.85 18.19
C GLU A 71 4.35 12.29 19.59
N SER A 72 3.45 12.88 20.39
CA SER A 72 3.75 13.30 21.77
C SER A 72 4.17 12.11 22.63
N THR A 73 3.37 11.05 22.62
CA THR A 73 3.64 9.78 23.33
C THR A 73 4.93 9.12 22.86
N TYR A 74 5.21 9.13 21.54
CA TYR A 74 6.46 8.63 20.98
C TYR A 74 7.69 9.39 21.52
N ARG A 75 7.60 10.73 21.60
CA ARG A 75 8.71 11.58 22.08
C ARG A 75 9.00 11.34 23.56
N THR A 76 7.96 11.21 24.38
CA THR A 76 8.08 11.04 25.84
C THR A 76 8.31 9.59 26.25
N CYS A 77 7.96 8.61 25.42
CA CYS A 77 7.86 7.20 25.78
C CYS A 77 6.90 6.94 26.95
N ASP A 78 5.90 7.80 27.14
CA ASP A 78 4.88 7.66 28.18
C ASP A 78 3.53 7.28 27.57
N ALA A 79 3.25 5.98 27.53
CA ALA A 79 2.01 5.42 27.00
C ALA A 79 0.82 5.49 27.97
N SER A 80 0.87 6.32 29.02
CA SER A 80 -0.30 6.59 29.88
C SER A 80 -1.45 7.26 29.12
N SER A 81 -1.15 7.93 28.00
CA SER A 81 -2.11 8.51 27.07
C SER A 81 -1.60 8.43 25.63
N GLY A 82 -2.49 8.68 24.66
CA GLY A 82 -2.11 8.78 23.25
C GLY A 82 -1.70 7.45 22.59
N VAL A 83 -2.15 6.31 23.12
CA VAL A 83 -2.07 5.01 22.44
C VAL A 83 -3.23 4.89 21.46
N LEU A 84 -2.92 4.58 20.20
CA LEU A 84 -3.88 4.46 19.11
C LEU A 84 -4.22 2.99 18.82
N ALA A 85 -3.21 2.11 18.90
CA ALA A 85 -3.37 0.67 18.74
C ALA A 85 -2.33 -0.10 19.55
N LYS A 86 -2.62 -1.37 19.86
CA LYS A 86 -1.74 -2.27 20.61
C LYS A 86 -1.64 -3.62 19.90
N TYR A 87 -0.42 -4.09 19.73
CA TYR A 87 -0.10 -5.37 19.13
C TYR A 87 0.86 -6.14 20.05
N GLU A 88 0.51 -7.38 20.38
CA GLU A 88 1.11 -8.15 21.47
C GLU A 88 1.20 -9.65 21.13
N SER A 89 1.13 -10.02 19.84
CA SER A 89 1.15 -11.42 19.43
C SER A 89 2.57 -11.99 19.30
N GLY A 90 3.54 -11.13 18.97
CA GLY A 90 4.92 -11.54 18.65
C GLY A 90 5.18 -11.79 17.16
N ASP A 91 4.12 -11.74 16.33
CA ASP A 91 4.18 -11.73 14.88
C ASP A 91 3.07 -10.81 14.36
N ASP A 92 3.24 -9.52 14.60
CA ASP A 92 2.20 -8.51 14.40
C ASP A 92 2.36 -7.82 13.05
N LYS A 93 1.29 -7.79 12.26
CA LYS A 93 1.25 -7.13 10.95
C LYS A 93 0.40 -5.87 11.00
N VAL A 94 1.00 -4.73 10.69
CA VAL A 94 0.36 -3.42 10.71
C VAL A 94 0.28 -2.86 9.29
N GLU A 95 -0.92 -2.75 8.74
CA GLU A 95 -1.15 -2.15 7.43
C GLU A 95 -1.18 -0.61 7.53
N LEU A 96 -0.43 0.06 6.66
CA LEU A 96 -0.33 1.51 6.57
C LEU A 96 -1.43 2.05 5.66
N THR A 97 -2.61 2.26 6.25
CA THR A 97 -3.84 2.58 5.50
C THR A 97 -4.02 4.05 5.11
N GLU A 98 -3.22 4.95 5.67
CA GLU A 98 -3.35 6.40 5.48
C GLU A 98 -2.01 7.05 5.09
N SER A 99 -2.06 8.08 4.26
CA SER A 99 -0.89 8.91 3.97
C SER A 99 -0.63 9.87 5.14
N LYS A 100 0.12 9.41 6.14
CA LYS A 100 0.46 10.19 7.34
C LYS A 100 1.78 9.71 7.95
N LYS A 101 2.21 10.38 9.03
CA LYS A 101 3.24 9.85 9.91
C LYS A 101 2.63 8.87 10.91
N TYR A 102 3.21 7.69 10.99
CA TYR A 102 2.94 6.70 12.03
C TYR A 102 4.08 6.70 13.03
N TRP A 103 3.78 6.39 14.29
CA TRP A 103 4.77 6.29 15.35
C TRP A 103 4.57 5.01 16.13
N PHE A 104 5.64 4.24 16.29
CA PHE A 104 5.63 2.95 16.97
C PHE A 104 6.63 2.94 18.12
N ILE A 105 6.23 2.35 19.23
CA ILE A 105 7.08 2.16 20.42
C ILE A 105 6.93 0.76 21.00
N CYS A 106 7.96 0.32 21.73
CA CYS A 106 7.85 -0.80 22.67
C CYS A 106 7.62 -0.22 24.07
N ASN A 107 6.47 -0.53 24.67
CA ASN A 107 6.07 0.01 25.97
C ASN A 107 6.58 -0.82 27.17
N VAL A 108 7.46 -1.79 26.93
CA VAL A 108 8.16 -2.48 28.02
C VAL A 108 9.14 -1.51 28.67
N SER A 109 9.23 -1.55 30.00
CA SER A 109 10.00 -0.58 30.79
C SER A 109 11.44 -0.46 30.28
N GLY A 110 11.87 0.78 29.97
CA GLY A 110 13.19 1.08 29.44
C GLY A 110 13.38 0.87 27.93
N HIS A 111 12.53 0.10 27.24
CA HIS A 111 12.75 -0.26 25.84
C HIS A 111 12.58 0.92 24.88
N CYS A 112 11.49 1.68 24.99
CA CYS A 112 11.27 2.86 24.15
C CYS A 112 12.36 3.92 24.33
N ILE A 113 12.72 4.23 25.58
CA ILE A 113 13.78 5.21 25.89
C ILE A 113 15.15 4.69 25.44
N GLY A 114 15.36 3.37 25.50
CA GLY A 114 16.54 2.68 25.00
C GLY A 114 16.62 2.60 23.47
N GLY A 115 15.62 3.10 22.74
CA GLY A 115 15.67 3.21 21.28
C GLY A 115 14.72 2.28 20.53
N MET A 116 13.94 1.41 21.19
CA MET A 116 12.90 0.61 20.55
C MET A 116 11.66 1.47 20.22
N ARG A 117 11.86 2.40 19.27
CA ARG A 117 10.85 3.31 18.75
C ARG A 117 11.27 3.81 17.37
N PHE A 118 10.30 4.10 16.52
CA PHE A 118 10.53 4.81 15.26
C PHE A 118 9.26 5.46 14.75
N GLY A 119 9.42 6.29 13.73
CA GLY A 119 8.30 6.77 12.92
C GLY A 119 8.56 6.51 11.45
N VAL A 120 7.48 6.37 10.69
CA VAL A 120 7.52 6.26 9.23
C VAL A 120 6.62 7.32 8.61
N ASP A 121 7.08 7.94 7.53
CA ASP A 121 6.31 8.91 6.76
C ASP A 121 5.72 8.21 5.54
N VAL A 122 4.41 7.94 5.59
CA VAL A 122 3.69 7.18 4.57
C VAL A 122 3.14 8.15 3.53
N LYS A 123 3.51 7.92 2.27
CA LYS A 123 2.99 8.68 1.13
C LYS A 123 1.77 8.02 0.55
N ALA A 124 0.89 8.82 -0.08
CA ALA A 124 -0.16 8.28 -0.91
C ALA A 124 0.46 7.31 -1.93
N GLY A 125 -0.11 6.12 -2.07
CA GLY A 125 0.29 5.21 -3.13
C GLY A 125 0.20 5.91 -4.47
N ASN A 126 1.08 5.57 -5.40
CA ASN A 126 1.08 6.11 -6.75
C ASN A 126 -0.09 5.50 -7.55
N THR A 127 -1.32 5.72 -7.10
CA THR A 127 -2.48 5.64 -7.97
C THR A 127 -2.30 6.77 -8.97
N SER A 128 -1.79 6.45 -10.16
CA SER A 128 -2.08 7.24 -11.34
C SER A 128 -3.60 7.23 -11.49
N SER A 129 -4.26 8.17 -10.82
CA SER A 129 -5.64 8.51 -11.06
C SER A 129 -5.73 8.86 -12.52
N THR A 130 -6.36 8.00 -13.31
CA THR A 130 -6.94 8.41 -14.58
C THR A 130 -8.01 9.45 -14.22
N ASN A 131 -7.59 10.72 -14.13
CA ASN A 131 -8.48 11.86 -14.22
C ASN A 131 -9.12 11.77 -15.61
N LEU A 132 -10.28 11.12 -15.68
CA LEU A 132 -11.23 11.39 -16.75
C LEU A 132 -11.92 12.70 -16.35
N ASP A 133 -11.39 13.79 -16.87
CA ASP A 133 -11.94 15.14 -16.77
C ASP A 133 -13.42 15.14 -17.23
N PRO A 134 -14.37 15.72 -16.47
CA PRO A 134 -15.74 15.88 -16.93
C PRO A 134 -15.82 17.12 -17.85
N THR A 135 -15.79 16.91 -19.16
CA THR A 135 -16.07 17.96 -20.15
C THR A 135 -17.46 18.56 -19.92
N PRO A 136 -17.65 19.90 -20.04
CA PRO A 136 -18.89 20.57 -19.67
C PRO A 136 -20.06 20.21 -20.58
N SER A 137 -21.21 20.01 -19.93
CA SER A 137 -22.50 19.72 -20.55
C SER A 137 -23.02 20.91 -21.37
N ALA A 138 -23.22 20.69 -22.67
CA ALA A 138 -24.08 21.51 -23.51
C ALA A 138 -25.20 20.62 -24.07
N ASN A 139 -26.42 20.94 -23.67
CA ASN A 139 -27.66 20.25 -24.03
C ASN A 139 -28.15 20.67 -25.42
N SER A 140 -28.42 19.71 -26.31
CA SER A 140 -29.58 19.74 -27.22
C SER A 140 -29.70 18.47 -28.08
N GLY A 141 -30.78 17.70 -27.87
CA GLY A 141 -31.65 17.22 -28.95
C GLY A 141 -31.27 15.99 -29.78
N ASN A 142 -31.90 14.86 -29.40
CA ASN A 142 -32.54 13.83 -30.23
C ASN A 142 -31.74 12.96 -31.23
N ALA A 143 -32.17 11.70 -31.23
CA ALA A 143 -31.93 10.62 -32.20
C ALA A 143 -30.64 9.81 -32.01
N PHE A 144 -30.85 8.53 -31.69
CA PHE A 144 -30.27 7.35 -32.33
C PHE A 144 -30.12 6.20 -31.34
N ASP A 145 -31.07 5.31 -31.50
CA ASP A 145 -31.26 4.02 -30.89
C ASP A 145 -30.03 3.09 -30.95
N THR A 146 -29.98 2.21 -29.95
CA THR A 146 -29.58 0.80 -30.11
C THR A 146 -28.16 0.50 -30.64
N TRP A 147 -27.11 0.87 -29.89
CA TRP A 147 -25.79 0.23 -30.11
C TRP A 147 -25.07 -0.30 -28.86
N SER A 148 -25.75 -0.40 -27.72
CA SER A 148 -25.11 -0.88 -26.47
C SER A 148 -25.12 -2.41 -26.27
N LEU A 149 -25.74 -3.17 -27.18
CA LEU A 149 -25.74 -4.64 -27.15
C LEU A 149 -24.93 -5.28 -28.31
N GLY A 150 -24.62 -4.54 -29.37
CA GLY A 150 -23.81 -5.04 -30.50
C GLY A 150 -22.33 -5.18 -30.16
N LEU A 151 -21.78 -4.29 -29.32
CA LEU A 151 -20.34 -4.28 -29.01
C LEU A 151 -19.91 -5.41 -28.08
N ARG A 152 -20.84 -6.00 -27.31
CA ARG A 152 -20.54 -7.18 -26.46
C ARG A 152 -20.64 -8.50 -27.22
N ILE A 153 -21.46 -8.58 -28.27
CA ILE A 153 -21.60 -9.81 -29.07
C ILE A 153 -20.43 -9.97 -30.06
N PHE A 154 -19.92 -8.87 -30.64
CA PHE A 154 -18.72 -8.96 -31.50
C PHE A 154 -17.44 -9.31 -30.72
N ALA A 155 -17.33 -8.89 -29.46
CA ALA A 155 -16.19 -9.27 -28.61
C ALA A 155 -16.19 -10.78 -28.29
N PHE A 156 -17.35 -11.39 -28.05
CA PHE A 156 -17.45 -12.82 -27.76
C PHE A 156 -17.32 -13.72 -29.00
N GLN A 157 -17.84 -13.30 -30.17
CA GLN A 157 -17.63 -14.04 -31.43
C GLN A 157 -16.20 -13.95 -31.95
N PHE A 158 -15.46 -12.87 -31.64
CA PHE A 158 -14.06 -12.75 -32.04
C PHE A 158 -13.11 -13.54 -31.12
N LEU A 159 -13.45 -13.71 -29.84
CA LEU A 159 -12.69 -14.56 -28.91
C LEU A 159 -12.88 -16.07 -29.18
N LEU A 160 -14.03 -16.51 -29.70
CA LEU A 160 -14.25 -17.92 -30.05
C LEU A 160 -13.54 -18.38 -31.34
N ARG A 161 -13.11 -17.47 -32.23
CA ARG A 161 -12.31 -17.82 -33.42
C ARG A 161 -10.79 -17.76 -33.20
N LEU A 162 -10.35 -17.54 -31.96
CA LEU A 162 -8.93 -17.59 -31.59
C LEU A 162 -8.55 -18.90 -30.89
N PHE A 163 -9.50 -19.79 -30.60
CA PHE A 163 -9.28 -21.07 -29.94
C PHE A 163 -9.85 -22.28 -30.69
N CYS A 164 -10.08 -22.16 -32.01
CA CYS A 164 -10.12 -23.27 -32.96
C CYS A 164 -9.63 -22.80 -34.33
#